data_AF-A0A8H5F5W3-F1
#
_entry.id   AF-A0A8H5F5W3-F1
#
_cell.length_a   1.000
_cell.length_b   1.000
_cell.length_c   1.000
_cell.angle_alpha   90.00
_cell.angle_beta   90.00
_cell.angle_gamma   90.00
#
_symmetry.space_group_name_H-M   'P 1'
#
loop_
_entity.id
_entity.type
_entity.pdbx_description
1 polymer ?
#
loop_
_entity_poly.entity_id
_entity_poly.type
_entity_poly.pdbx_seq_one_letter_code
_entity_poly.pdbx_strand_id
1 'polypeptide(L)'
;MENTDQYRLPTNVKPFHYDLLIKTDLEALTFQGVVKINFDVVRETASITLNASNLDLDKEEPFLKGVSLYLKKHLFGNSRTTDLWEGVSEATGLDISGLMDNWITKTGFPVLTVTEEGGMIVVQQDRFLESKPADPEENETIWNVPLFIISESSEKGGELGILRERVEAFSVDTSKQFKLNARSVGVYRVLYTPERLAKIVEEAVKKDSLFGVNDRVGLVHDYMALSKAGLAKLSDTLSIVEKLKHDREFLVWEGIGQNLTGLVSIWWEHPEVVDKLNAFRRSLFTPIVDRMGYEFNKSDSRHEKLLRKLAITQAAEANESKVTDELRSRFAHLVRTGDDSRIPADLMDITFATGVKYGGVEEYEAILRANEKPRTPMQKIAAMTALGNAQDEGLIRRTLDGIQSTARGQDIIYYFMGLSANFKSRRMLTQYFRDNYEELYKRFGGGLTFHMFVFSAHNFLSTKEDLEGVENFFRDKDTAKYDKRLDLCLDTIRTNIAYIERSTRDLKEWLKEWLKEWEGRHSSVSWGYGRCSVQ
;
A
#
# COMPACT_ATOMS: atom_id res chain seq x y z
N MET A 1 -33.56 -8.46 14.78
CA MET A 1 -33.39 -7.35 13.83
C MET A 1 -32.79 -6.20 14.63
N GLU A 2 -31.46 -6.14 14.71
CA GLU A 2 -30.76 -5.03 15.37
C GLU A 2 -30.47 -3.94 14.34
N ASN A 3 -30.72 -2.71 14.77
CA ASN A 3 -30.87 -1.52 13.96
C ASN A 3 -29.49 -0.92 13.62
N THR A 4 -29.03 -1.05 12.38
CA THR A 4 -27.72 -0.58 11.89
C THR A 4 -27.60 0.93 11.69
N ASP A 5 -28.51 1.74 12.25
CA ASP A 5 -28.55 3.20 12.05
C ASP A 5 -27.83 4.02 13.13
N GLN A 6 -27.19 3.39 14.13
CA GLN A 6 -26.71 4.10 15.33
C GLN A 6 -25.46 4.98 15.17
N TYR A 7 -24.84 5.07 13.99
CA TYR A 7 -23.64 5.90 13.78
C TYR A 7 -23.80 7.06 12.78
N ARG A 8 -25.00 7.26 12.22
CA ARG A 8 -25.24 8.40 11.32
C ARG A 8 -25.63 9.63 12.12
N LEU A 9 -24.79 10.67 12.05
CA LEU A 9 -25.14 11.99 12.55
C LEU A 9 -26.47 12.43 11.91
N PRO A 10 -27.38 13.03 12.69
CA PRO A 10 -28.58 13.66 12.16
C PRO A 10 -28.26 14.56 10.96
N THR A 11 -29.02 14.40 9.86
CA THR A 11 -28.79 15.13 8.59
C THR A 11 -29.44 16.51 8.56
N ASN A 12 -29.94 16.96 9.70
CA ASN A 12 -30.45 18.31 9.96
C ASN A 12 -29.33 19.36 9.97
N VAL A 13 -28.09 18.98 10.32
CA VAL A 13 -26.94 19.87 10.37
C VAL A 13 -25.80 19.30 9.53
N LYS A 14 -25.22 20.12 8.65
CA LYS A 14 -24.14 19.71 7.74
C LYS A 14 -22.88 20.55 8.00
N PRO A 15 -21.85 20.00 8.67
CA PRO A 15 -20.58 20.68 8.84
C PRO A 15 -19.82 20.77 7.52
N PHE A 16 -19.17 21.89 7.27
CA PHE A 16 -18.39 22.14 6.06
C PHE A 16 -16.97 22.65 6.34
N HIS A 17 -16.65 23.10 7.56
CA HIS A 17 -15.30 23.53 7.92
C HIS A 17 -15.00 23.27 9.41
N TYR A 18 -13.73 22.92 9.70
CA TYR A 18 -13.24 22.63 11.04
C TYR A 18 -11.96 23.41 11.29
N ASP A 19 -11.97 24.33 12.25
CA ASP A 19 -10.75 24.97 12.76
C ASP A 19 -10.40 24.33 14.11
N LEU A 20 -9.20 23.75 14.20
CA LEU A 20 -8.70 23.18 15.44
C LEU A 20 -7.66 24.13 16.04
N LEU A 21 -7.94 24.61 17.25
CA LEU A 21 -6.98 25.32 18.06
C LEU A 21 -6.68 24.47 19.29
N ILE A 22 -5.44 24.02 19.41
CA ILE A 22 -4.97 23.30 20.59
C ILE A 22 -4.07 24.24 21.36
N LYS A 23 -4.48 24.58 22.58
CA LYS A 23 -3.69 25.32 23.54
C LYS A 23 -3.20 24.36 24.60
N THR A 24 -1.89 24.24 24.71
CA THR A 24 -1.26 23.48 25.77
C THR A 24 -1.00 24.40 26.94
N ASP A 25 -1.62 24.12 28.10
CA ASP A 25 -1.22 24.73 29.37
C ASP A 25 -0.13 23.85 29.99
N LEU A 26 1.10 24.24 29.71
CA LEU A 26 2.28 23.50 30.16
C LEU A 26 2.46 23.59 31.67
N GLU A 27 1.92 24.59 32.37
CA GLU A 27 2.04 24.64 33.84
C GLU A 27 1.04 23.69 34.48
N ALA A 28 -0.22 23.77 34.07
CA ALA A 28 -1.33 22.99 34.63
C ALA A 28 -1.42 21.55 34.12
N LEU A 29 -0.57 21.12 33.18
CA LEU A 29 -0.62 19.77 32.55
C LEU A 29 -1.94 19.49 31.82
N THR A 30 -2.62 20.53 31.33
CA THR A 30 -3.87 20.35 30.62
C THR A 30 -3.72 20.76 29.16
N PHE A 31 -4.34 19.99 28.29
CA PHE A 31 -4.56 20.39 26.90
C PHE A 31 -5.98 20.94 26.81
N GLN A 32 -6.12 22.14 26.30
CA GLN A 32 -7.42 22.72 25.98
C GLN A 32 -7.49 22.86 24.47
N GLY A 33 -8.34 22.05 23.86
CA GLY A 33 -8.68 22.17 22.45
C GLY A 33 -9.98 22.92 22.28
N VAL A 34 -10.04 23.83 21.32
CA VAL A 34 -11.30 24.31 20.77
C VAL A 34 -11.38 23.83 19.34
N VAL A 35 -12.39 23.03 19.04
CA VAL A 35 -12.78 22.73 17.67
C VAL A 35 -13.92 23.67 17.31
N LYS A 36 -13.67 24.60 16.39
CA LYS A 36 -14.72 25.43 15.81
C LYS A 36 -15.24 24.73 14.56
N ILE A 37 -16.51 24.37 14.58
CA ILE A 37 -17.17 23.68 13.48
C ILE A 37 -18.11 24.67 12.82
N ASN A 38 -17.88 25.01 11.55
CA ASN A 38 -18.84 25.75 10.75
C ASN A 38 -19.77 24.75 10.06
N PHE A 39 -21.08 24.96 10.19
CA PHE A 39 -22.09 24.07 9.65
C PHE A 39 -23.31 24.84 9.15
N ASP A 40 -24.02 24.23 8.21
CA ASP A 40 -25.32 24.69 7.74
C ASP A 40 -26.42 23.90 8.47
N VAL A 41 -27.44 24.61 8.99
CA VAL A 41 -28.67 23.97 9.47
C VAL A 41 -29.58 23.76 8.25
N VAL A 42 -29.58 22.53 7.73
CA VAL A 42 -30.30 22.14 6.51
C VAL A 42 -31.78 21.92 6.79
N ARG A 43 -32.14 21.54 8.02
CA ARG A 43 -33.53 21.41 8.50
C ARG A 43 -33.64 21.97 9.92
N GLU A 44 -34.73 22.69 10.19
CA GLU A 44 -35.00 23.28 11.51
C GLU A 44 -34.87 22.22 12.61
N THR A 45 -34.16 22.56 13.68
CA THR A 45 -33.84 21.60 14.73
C THR A 45 -33.55 22.28 16.06
N ALA A 46 -33.91 21.60 17.15
CA ALA A 46 -33.69 22.07 18.53
C ALA A 46 -32.40 21.52 19.16
N SER A 47 -31.70 20.59 18.51
CA SER A 47 -30.47 19.98 19.03
C SER A 47 -29.44 19.70 17.93
N ILE A 48 -28.17 19.74 18.31
CA ILE A 48 -27.02 19.47 17.43
C ILE A 48 -26.25 18.29 18.03
N THR A 49 -26.03 17.24 17.24
CA THR A 49 -25.29 16.04 17.66
C THR A 49 -23.91 16.04 16.99
N LEU A 50 -22.86 15.78 17.76
CA LEU A 50 -21.47 15.66 17.29
C LEU A 50 -20.93 14.27 17.64
N ASN A 51 -20.10 13.68 16.78
CA ASN A 51 -19.40 12.43 17.09
C ASN A 51 -18.04 12.75 17.71
N ALA A 52 -17.73 12.11 18.84
CA ALA A 52 -16.38 12.03 19.37
C ALA A 52 -16.00 10.55 19.46
N SER A 53 -15.00 10.11 18.70
CA SER A 53 -14.46 8.75 18.81
C SER A 53 -13.39 8.74 19.90
N ASN A 54 -13.48 7.78 20.83
CA ASN A 54 -12.54 7.59 21.94
C ASN A 54 -12.38 8.80 22.89
N LEU A 55 -13.45 9.57 23.12
CA LEU A 55 -13.44 10.62 24.13
C LEU A 55 -13.63 9.99 25.52
N ASP A 56 -12.53 9.64 26.17
CA ASP A 56 -12.50 9.27 27.59
C ASP A 56 -12.06 10.51 28.39
N LEU A 57 -13.01 11.16 29.08
CA LEU A 57 -12.79 12.48 29.71
C LEU A 57 -12.17 12.40 31.12
N ASP A 58 -11.96 11.20 31.66
CA ASP A 58 -11.71 11.03 33.10
C ASP A 58 -10.33 10.46 33.48
N LYS A 59 -9.41 10.26 32.54
CA LYS A 59 -8.03 9.85 32.88
C LYS A 59 -7.00 10.58 32.04
N GLU A 60 -6.10 11.28 32.71
CA GLU A 60 -4.83 11.69 32.10
C GLU A 60 -4.12 10.40 31.66
N GLU A 61 -4.11 10.12 30.35
CA GLU A 61 -3.48 8.90 29.85
C GLU A 61 -2.00 8.89 30.29
N PRO A 62 -1.51 7.80 30.92
CA PRO A 62 -0.15 7.74 31.46
C PRO A 62 0.93 8.10 30.43
N PHE A 63 0.71 7.78 29.16
CA PHE A 63 1.58 8.20 28.07
C PHE A 63 1.63 9.72 27.89
N LEU A 64 0.48 10.40 27.84
CA LEU A 64 0.40 11.86 27.69
C LEU A 64 1.00 12.59 28.90
N LYS A 65 0.76 12.07 30.12
CA LYS A 65 1.43 12.56 31.33
C LYS A 65 2.95 12.44 31.20
N GLY A 66 3.45 11.32 30.70
CA GLY A 66 4.88 11.10 30.47
C GLY A 66 5.50 12.03 29.44
N VAL A 67 4.81 12.24 28.31
CA VAL A 67 5.19 13.24 27.31
C VAL A 67 5.25 14.63 27.93
N SER A 68 4.30 14.97 28.80
CA SER A 68 4.25 16.25 29.49
C SER A 68 5.41 16.44 30.47
N LEU A 69 5.75 15.42 31.27
CA LEU A 69 6.94 15.42 32.14
C LEU A 69 8.23 15.64 31.34
N TYR A 70 8.37 14.91 30.22
CA TYR A 70 9.49 15.09 29.29
C TYR A 70 9.56 16.53 28.76
N LEU A 71 8.48 17.08 28.22
CA LEU A 71 8.47 18.45 27.68
C LEU A 71 8.81 19.50 28.75
N LYS A 72 8.31 19.33 29.98
CA LYS A 72 8.64 20.21 31.12
C LYS A 72 10.12 20.17 31.47
N LYS A 73 10.71 18.98 31.56
CA LYS A 73 12.12 18.77 31.93
C LYS A 73 13.10 19.34 30.89
N HIS A 74 12.69 19.40 29.63
CA HIS A 74 13.52 19.85 28.50
C HIS A 74 13.08 21.19 27.89
N LEU A 75 12.27 21.98 28.61
CA LEU A 75 11.75 23.24 28.10
C LEU A 75 12.90 24.20 27.76
N PHE A 76 12.88 24.73 26.52
CA PHE A 76 13.93 25.59 25.95
C PHE A 76 15.33 24.94 25.85
N GLY A 77 15.44 23.63 26.03
CA GLY A 77 16.68 22.87 25.95
C GLY A 77 16.71 21.87 24.78
N ASN A 78 17.68 20.96 24.85
CA ASN A 78 17.80 19.82 23.93
C ASN A 78 17.51 18.52 24.68
N SER A 79 17.23 17.45 23.93
CA SER A 79 17.01 16.11 24.47
C SER A 79 17.75 15.05 23.65
N ARG A 80 17.92 13.89 24.26
CA ARG A 80 18.33 12.63 23.64
C ARG A 80 17.12 11.73 23.47
N THR A 81 17.23 10.71 22.62
CA THR A 81 16.14 9.76 22.36
C THR A 81 15.62 9.08 23.63
N THR A 82 16.49 8.86 24.62
CA THR A 82 16.15 8.24 25.92
C THR A 82 15.25 9.10 26.79
N ASP A 83 15.38 10.42 26.70
CA ASP A 83 14.74 11.37 27.63
C ASP A 83 13.20 11.32 27.56
N LEU A 84 12.65 11.06 26.36
CA LEU A 84 11.21 10.86 26.18
C LEU A 84 10.73 9.63 26.95
N TRP A 85 11.46 8.52 26.82
CA TRP A 85 11.08 7.24 27.44
C TRP A 85 11.26 7.25 28.95
N GLU A 86 12.22 8.03 29.48
CA GLU A 86 12.33 8.30 30.91
C GLU A 86 11.05 8.97 31.45
N GLY A 87 10.56 10.02 30.77
CA GLY A 87 9.33 10.71 31.16
C GLY A 87 8.11 9.78 31.14
N VAL A 88 7.99 8.94 30.12
CA VAL A 88 6.91 7.92 30.05
C VAL A 88 7.07 6.84 31.12
N SER A 89 8.30 6.42 31.43
CA SER A 89 8.59 5.47 32.51
C SER A 89 8.18 6.04 33.87
N GLU A 90 8.48 7.32 34.13
CA GLU A 90 8.07 8.03 35.36
C GLU A 90 6.55 8.12 35.50
N ALA A 91 5.84 8.45 34.42
CA ALA A 91 4.37 8.58 34.47
C ALA A 91 3.63 7.24 34.60
N THR A 92 4.17 6.17 34.01
CA THR A 92 3.55 4.84 34.00
C THR A 92 3.99 3.97 35.18
N GLY A 93 5.15 4.24 35.78
CA GLY A 93 5.80 3.36 36.74
C GLY A 93 6.36 2.07 36.12
N LEU A 94 6.38 1.97 34.78
CA LEU A 94 6.90 0.82 34.03
C LEU A 94 8.28 1.17 33.42
N ASP A 95 9.12 0.17 33.23
CA ASP A 95 10.40 0.34 32.52
C ASP A 95 10.18 0.41 31.00
N ILE A 96 9.66 1.55 30.53
CA ILE A 96 9.42 1.81 29.11
C ILE A 96 10.75 2.05 28.37
N SER A 97 11.75 2.58 29.08
CA SER A 97 13.09 2.77 28.51
C SER A 97 13.73 1.43 28.12
N GLY A 98 13.71 0.45 29.02
CA GLY A 98 14.17 -0.92 28.72
C GLY A 98 13.30 -1.62 27.67
N LEU A 99 11.99 -1.36 27.65
CA LEU A 99 11.11 -1.87 26.61
C LEU A 99 11.53 -1.36 25.21
N MET A 100 11.84 -0.07 25.09
CA MET A 100 12.08 0.61 23.81
C MET A 100 13.54 0.58 23.32
N ASP A 101 14.51 0.18 24.16
CA ASP A 101 15.94 0.30 23.86
C ASP A 101 16.33 -0.32 22.50
N ASN A 102 16.05 -1.60 22.27
CA ASN A 102 16.37 -2.23 20.99
C ASN A 102 15.49 -1.73 19.83
N TRP A 103 14.29 -1.20 20.10
CA TRP A 103 13.43 -0.62 19.06
C TRP A 103 13.98 0.69 18.48
N ILE A 104 14.77 1.44 19.26
CA ILE A 104 15.33 2.73 18.84
C ILE A 104 16.82 2.67 18.52
N THR A 105 17.55 1.67 19.03
CA THR A 105 19.01 1.54 18.83
C THR A 105 19.39 0.49 17.78
N LYS A 106 18.51 -0.48 17.47
CA LYS A 106 18.78 -1.52 16.48
C LYS A 106 17.90 -1.30 15.25
N THR A 107 18.52 -1.33 14.07
CA THR A 107 17.80 -1.30 12.79
C THR A 107 16.88 -2.52 12.68
N GLY A 108 15.74 -2.39 12.01
CA GLY A 108 14.84 -3.51 11.70
C GLY A 108 13.80 -3.79 12.79
N PHE A 109 13.05 -4.88 12.62
CA PHE A 109 11.97 -5.31 13.51
C PHE A 109 11.78 -6.84 13.39
N PRO A 110 11.07 -7.50 14.33
CA PRO A 110 10.93 -8.95 14.31
C PRO A 110 9.75 -9.46 13.45
N VAL A 111 9.91 -10.68 12.95
CA VAL A 111 8.83 -11.59 12.60
C VAL A 111 8.61 -12.54 13.78
N LEU A 112 7.36 -12.82 14.09
CA LEU A 112 6.95 -13.73 15.15
C LEU A 112 6.40 -15.02 14.53
N THR A 113 7.07 -16.14 14.76
CA THR A 113 6.56 -17.47 14.39
C THR A 113 5.70 -18.01 15.52
N VAL A 114 4.47 -18.39 15.22
CA VAL A 114 3.49 -18.89 16.20
C VAL A 114 3.17 -20.36 15.93
N THR A 115 3.49 -21.21 16.89
CA THR A 115 3.11 -22.63 16.92
C THR A 115 2.18 -22.92 18.11
N GLU A 116 1.50 -24.06 18.08
CA GLU A 116 0.56 -24.48 19.13
C GLU A 116 1.07 -25.76 19.79
N GLU A 117 1.32 -25.73 21.10
CA GLU A 117 1.84 -26.87 21.86
C GLU A 117 1.13 -26.97 23.21
N GLY A 118 0.56 -28.14 23.52
CA GLY A 118 -0.04 -28.39 24.84
C GLY A 118 -1.21 -27.48 25.24
N GLY A 119 -1.95 -26.93 24.26
CA GLY A 119 -3.04 -25.96 24.52
C GLY A 119 -2.56 -24.54 24.81
N MET A 120 -1.28 -24.25 24.57
CA MET A 120 -0.68 -22.92 24.59
C MET A 120 -0.18 -22.56 23.20
N ILE A 121 0.15 -21.28 23.00
CA ILE A 121 0.95 -20.87 21.84
C ILE A 121 2.41 -20.72 22.25
N VAL A 122 3.32 -21.14 21.38
CA VAL A 122 4.75 -20.86 21.49
C VAL A 122 5.08 -19.81 20.44
N VAL A 123 5.68 -18.70 20.88
CA VAL A 123 6.01 -17.55 20.04
C VAL A 123 7.51 -17.39 19.99
N GLN A 124 8.08 -17.50 18.79
CA GLN A 124 9.50 -17.26 18.52
C GLN A 124 9.66 -15.94 17.77
N GLN A 125 10.60 -15.09 18.18
CA GLN A 125 10.98 -13.90 17.41
C GLN A 125 12.26 -14.10 16.62
N ASP A 126 12.27 -13.65 15.37
CA ASP A 126 13.44 -13.56 14.53
C ASP A 126 13.48 -12.21 13.82
N ARG A 127 14.66 -11.70 13.48
CA ARG A 127 14.80 -10.49 12.68
C ARG A 127 14.11 -10.70 11.32
N PHE A 128 13.20 -9.80 10.96
CA PHE A 128 12.59 -9.83 9.63
C PHE A 128 13.52 -9.14 8.61
N LEU A 129 13.84 -9.87 7.54
CA LEU A 129 14.47 -9.34 6.34
C LEU A 129 13.57 -9.65 5.14
N GLU A 130 13.37 -8.69 4.25
CA GLU A 130 12.45 -8.87 3.12
C GLU A 130 13.03 -9.77 2.01
N SER A 131 14.35 -9.98 2.00
CA SER A 131 15.06 -10.72 0.95
C SER A 131 15.18 -12.23 1.22
N LYS A 132 15.35 -12.61 2.48
CA LYS A 132 15.59 -13.98 2.94
C LYS A 132 15.26 -14.12 4.43
N PRO A 133 15.13 -15.35 4.96
CA PRO A 133 15.24 -15.57 6.40
C PRO A 133 16.59 -15.06 6.92
N ALA A 134 16.61 -14.48 8.12
CA ALA A 134 17.83 -13.95 8.73
C ALA A 134 18.79 -15.08 9.13
N ASP A 135 20.07 -14.94 8.78
CA ASP A 135 21.12 -15.84 9.29
C ASP A 135 21.39 -15.57 10.78
N PRO A 136 22.02 -16.50 11.53
CA PRO A 136 22.25 -16.34 12.97
C PRO A 136 22.94 -15.04 13.36
N GLU A 137 23.92 -14.58 12.58
CA GLU A 137 24.67 -13.33 12.80
C GLU A 137 23.79 -12.08 12.60
N GLU A 138 22.83 -12.14 11.68
CA GLU A 138 21.85 -11.07 11.48
C GLU A 138 20.79 -11.10 12.58
N ASN A 139 20.54 -12.27 13.16
CA ASN A 139 19.45 -12.51 14.08
C ASN A 139 19.83 -12.35 15.56
N GLU A 140 20.94 -11.71 15.93
CA GLU A 140 21.36 -11.61 17.34
C GLU A 140 20.44 -10.75 18.23
N THR A 141 19.69 -9.82 17.63
CA THR A 141 18.82 -8.89 18.36
C THR A 141 17.57 -9.57 18.91
N ILE A 142 17.27 -9.30 20.19
CA ILE A 142 16.03 -9.68 20.87
C ILE A 142 15.26 -8.41 21.20
N TRP A 143 14.05 -8.26 20.67
CA TRP A 143 13.18 -7.14 21.00
C TRP A 143 12.28 -7.50 22.17
N ASN A 144 12.01 -6.56 23.06
CA ASN A 144 10.88 -6.70 23.98
C ASN A 144 9.61 -6.38 23.19
N VAL A 145 8.82 -7.39 22.83
CA VAL A 145 7.66 -7.24 21.94
C VAL A 145 6.36 -7.32 22.73
N PRO A 146 5.63 -6.20 22.91
CA PRO A 146 4.27 -6.24 23.44
C PRO A 146 3.35 -7.01 22.48
N LEU A 147 2.83 -8.14 22.94
CA LEU A 147 1.94 -9.00 22.16
C LEU A 147 0.50 -8.59 22.39
N PHE A 148 -0.17 -8.21 21.31
CA PHE A 148 -1.61 -7.98 21.29
C PHE A 148 -2.32 -9.15 20.61
N ILE A 149 -3.43 -9.61 21.19
CA ILE A 149 -4.23 -10.73 20.69
C ILE A 149 -5.68 -10.31 20.49
N ILE A 150 -6.29 -10.77 19.41
CA ILE A 150 -7.73 -10.74 19.22
C ILE A 150 -8.24 -12.19 19.26
N SER A 151 -9.26 -12.42 20.09
CA SER A 151 -9.86 -13.74 20.34
C SER A 151 -11.33 -13.58 20.74
N GLU A 152 -12.10 -14.66 20.78
CA GLU A 152 -13.50 -14.63 21.26
C GLU A 152 -13.63 -14.11 22.70
N SER A 153 -12.60 -14.32 23.54
CA SER A 153 -12.57 -13.79 24.91
C SER A 153 -12.16 -12.31 24.99
N SER A 154 -11.65 -11.74 23.89
CA SER A 154 -11.10 -10.39 23.83
C SER A 154 -11.37 -9.77 22.45
N GLU A 155 -12.64 -9.57 22.12
CA GLU A 155 -13.10 -9.16 20.79
C GLU A 155 -12.59 -7.79 20.34
N LYS A 156 -12.26 -6.88 21.28
CA LYS A 156 -11.69 -5.56 20.98
C LYS A 156 -10.16 -5.57 20.82
N GLY A 157 -9.55 -6.74 20.92
CA GLY A 157 -8.10 -6.89 21.11
C GLY A 157 -7.72 -6.68 22.58
N GLY A 158 -6.75 -7.45 23.05
CA GLY A 158 -6.23 -7.40 24.42
C GLY A 158 -4.72 -7.61 24.45
N GLU A 159 -4.10 -7.22 25.56
CA GLU A 159 -2.70 -7.53 25.84
C GLU A 159 -2.57 -9.00 26.23
N LEU A 160 -1.66 -9.72 25.58
CA LEU A 160 -1.32 -11.09 25.92
C LEU A 160 -0.11 -11.17 26.85
N GLY A 161 0.83 -10.24 26.70
CA GLY A 161 2.08 -10.21 27.46
C GLY A 161 3.19 -9.53 26.67
N ILE A 162 4.42 -9.60 27.17
CA ILE A 162 5.61 -9.10 26.47
C ILE A 162 6.51 -10.29 26.19
N LEU A 163 6.85 -10.54 24.92
CA LEU A 163 7.90 -11.48 24.53
C LEU A 163 9.26 -10.81 24.76
N ARG A 164 10.06 -11.34 25.67
CA ARG A 164 11.35 -10.83 26.12
C ARG A 164 12.51 -11.71 25.69
N GLU A 165 12.26 -13.00 25.48
CA GLU A 165 13.24 -13.98 25.05
C GLU A 165 13.07 -14.34 23.56
N ARG A 166 13.99 -15.16 23.05
CA ARG A 166 13.91 -15.70 21.68
C ARG A 166 12.61 -16.49 21.46
N VAL A 167 12.21 -17.28 22.46
CA VAL A 167 11.05 -18.16 22.44
C VAL A 167 10.37 -18.12 23.80
N GLU A 168 9.06 -17.87 23.84
CA GLU A 168 8.25 -17.99 25.05
C GLU A 168 6.88 -18.60 24.75
N ALA A 169 6.26 -19.21 25.76
CA ALA A 169 4.91 -19.77 25.68
C ALA A 169 3.88 -18.85 26.34
N PHE A 170 2.71 -18.71 25.72
CA PHE A 170 1.60 -17.89 26.20
C PHE A 170 0.31 -18.71 26.24
N SER A 171 -0.46 -18.55 27.32
CA SER A 171 -1.72 -19.25 27.51
C SER A 171 -2.83 -18.62 26.65
N VAL A 172 -3.28 -19.35 25.63
CA VAL A 172 -4.37 -18.96 24.72
C VAL A 172 -5.22 -20.20 24.47
N ASP A 173 -6.54 -20.09 24.49
CA ASP A 173 -7.42 -21.19 24.10
C ASP A 173 -7.29 -21.45 22.58
N THR A 174 -6.40 -22.37 22.23
CA THR A 174 -6.09 -22.67 20.82
C THR A 174 -7.23 -23.40 20.10
N SER A 175 -8.25 -23.88 20.81
CA SER A 175 -9.45 -24.44 20.17
C SER A 175 -10.31 -23.37 19.49
N LYS A 176 -10.18 -22.11 19.95
CA LYS A 176 -10.94 -20.95 19.46
C LYS A 176 -10.20 -20.17 18.39
N GLN A 177 -10.93 -19.21 17.79
CA GLN A 177 -10.34 -18.26 16.87
C GLN A 177 -9.47 -17.25 17.61
N PHE A 178 -8.25 -17.06 17.11
CA PHE A 178 -7.35 -16.02 17.58
C PHE A 178 -6.42 -15.54 16.47
N LYS A 179 -5.93 -14.31 16.61
CA LYS A 179 -4.87 -13.72 15.82
C LYS A 179 -4.02 -12.81 16.71
N LEU A 180 -2.70 -12.88 16.57
CA LEU A 180 -1.75 -11.94 17.17
C LEU A 180 -1.59 -10.68 16.32
N ASN A 181 -1.05 -9.62 16.94
CA ASN A 181 -1.03 -8.27 16.39
C ASN A 181 -2.45 -7.77 16.11
N ALA A 182 -3.29 -7.77 17.16
CA ALA A 182 -4.66 -7.26 17.07
C ALA A 182 -4.66 -5.83 16.52
N ARG A 183 -5.52 -5.57 15.54
CA ARG A 183 -5.67 -4.29 14.83
C ARG A 183 -4.39 -3.83 14.11
N SER A 184 -3.39 -4.69 13.98
CA SER A 184 -2.12 -4.44 13.29
C SER A 184 -1.36 -3.21 13.83
N VAL A 185 -1.35 -3.03 15.15
CA VAL A 185 -0.72 -1.88 15.83
C VAL A 185 0.74 -2.10 16.20
N GLY A 186 1.16 -3.35 16.33
CA GLY A 186 2.53 -3.73 16.63
C GLY A 186 3.44 -3.66 15.41
N VAL A 187 4.67 -3.20 15.61
CA VAL A 187 5.71 -3.11 14.58
C VAL A 187 6.41 -4.46 14.42
N TYR A 188 5.65 -5.49 14.06
CA TYR A 188 6.14 -6.84 13.83
C TYR A 188 5.21 -7.60 12.88
N ARG A 189 5.75 -8.62 12.21
CA ARG A 189 4.98 -9.52 11.33
C ARG A 189 4.65 -10.81 12.08
N VAL A 190 3.55 -11.48 11.74
CA VAL A 190 3.23 -12.77 12.36
C VAL A 190 3.12 -13.88 11.33
N LEU A 191 3.96 -14.91 11.48
CA LEU A 191 3.94 -16.15 10.72
C LEU A 191 3.20 -17.23 11.50
N TYR A 192 2.11 -17.73 10.95
CA TYR A 192 1.35 -18.85 11.52
C TYR A 192 1.66 -20.15 10.77
N THR A 193 1.42 -21.28 11.44
CA THR A 193 1.34 -22.57 10.76
C THR A 193 0.23 -22.56 9.69
N PRO A 194 0.32 -23.39 8.63
CA PRO A 194 -0.71 -23.48 7.61
C PRO A 194 -2.11 -23.76 8.18
N GLU A 195 -2.20 -24.60 9.22
CA GLU A 195 -3.47 -24.97 9.86
C GLU A 195 -4.10 -23.79 10.60
N ARG A 196 -3.31 -23.01 11.33
CA ARG A 196 -3.79 -21.81 12.03
C ARG A 196 -4.13 -20.70 11.04
N LEU A 197 -3.33 -20.51 10.00
CA LEU A 197 -3.62 -19.56 8.93
C LEU A 197 -4.98 -19.84 8.27
N ALA A 198 -5.26 -21.11 7.95
CA ALA A 198 -6.54 -21.49 7.35
C ALA A 198 -7.73 -21.08 8.25
N LYS A 199 -7.65 -21.35 9.56
CA LYS A 199 -8.67 -20.92 10.53
C LYS A 199 -8.83 -19.39 10.58
N ILE A 200 -7.72 -18.66 10.56
CA ILE A 200 -7.73 -17.18 10.56
C ILE A 200 -8.42 -16.66 9.29
N VAL A 201 -8.12 -17.23 8.12
CA VAL A 201 -8.73 -16.81 6.86
C VAL A 201 -10.23 -17.12 6.83
N GLU A 202 -10.63 -18.30 7.32
CA GLU A 202 -12.04 -18.69 7.44
C GLU A 202 -12.83 -17.73 8.34
N GLU A 203 -12.23 -17.27 9.43
CA GLU A 203 -12.82 -16.27 10.31
C GLU A 203 -12.84 -14.88 9.66
N ALA A 204 -11.77 -14.48 8.96
CA ALA A 204 -11.63 -13.16 8.34
C ALA A 204 -12.68 -12.86 7.26
N VAL A 205 -13.19 -13.88 6.56
CA VAL A 205 -14.18 -13.71 5.48
C VAL A 205 -15.63 -13.65 5.96
N LYS A 206 -15.89 -13.90 7.26
CA LYS A 206 -17.24 -13.86 7.81
C LYS A 206 -17.79 -12.43 7.82
N LYS A 207 -19.11 -12.31 7.66
CA LYS A 207 -19.80 -11.01 7.70
C LYS A 207 -19.70 -10.37 9.09
N ASP A 208 -19.79 -11.20 10.11
CA ASP A 208 -19.66 -10.93 11.55
C ASP A 208 -18.29 -11.40 12.06
N SER A 209 -17.25 -11.23 11.25
CA SER A 209 -15.89 -11.62 11.61
C SER A 209 -15.46 -10.98 12.92
N LEU A 210 -14.81 -11.79 13.77
CA LEU A 210 -14.07 -11.32 14.93
C LEU A 210 -12.98 -10.30 14.51
N PHE A 211 -12.42 -10.44 13.31
CA PHE A 211 -11.31 -9.62 12.84
C PHE A 211 -11.78 -8.33 12.18
N GLY A 212 -11.32 -7.20 12.70
CA GLY A 212 -11.63 -5.87 12.18
C GLY A 212 -10.95 -5.59 10.84
N VAL A 213 -11.25 -4.43 10.26
CA VAL A 213 -10.67 -4.00 8.96
C VAL A 213 -9.15 -4.04 8.98
N ASN A 214 -8.53 -3.48 10.04
CA ASN A 214 -7.07 -3.43 10.16
C ASN A 214 -6.43 -4.81 10.33
N ASP A 215 -7.13 -5.79 10.91
CA ASP A 215 -6.63 -7.16 11.03
C ASP A 215 -6.58 -7.85 9.67
N ARG A 216 -7.61 -7.63 8.83
CA ARG A 216 -7.66 -8.18 7.46
C ARG A 216 -6.66 -7.49 6.54
N VAL A 217 -6.50 -6.18 6.66
CA VAL A 217 -5.42 -5.44 5.97
C VAL A 217 -4.06 -5.98 6.40
N GLY A 218 -3.82 -6.11 7.72
CA GLY A 218 -2.58 -6.66 8.26
C GLY A 218 -2.29 -8.06 7.73
N LEU A 219 -3.30 -8.93 7.65
CA LEU A 219 -3.15 -10.28 7.11
C LEU A 219 -2.63 -10.27 5.66
N VAL A 220 -3.20 -9.41 4.80
CA VAL A 220 -2.77 -9.28 3.39
C VAL A 220 -1.33 -8.77 3.30
N HIS A 221 -0.99 -7.72 4.05
CA HIS A 221 0.35 -7.14 4.02
C HIS A 221 1.41 -8.06 4.64
N ASP A 222 1.08 -8.75 5.73
CA ASP A 222 2.00 -9.67 6.39
C ASP A 222 2.35 -10.83 5.47
N TYR A 223 1.35 -11.51 4.90
CA TYR A 223 1.62 -12.67 4.07
C TYR A 223 2.32 -12.32 2.75
N MET A 224 2.03 -11.14 2.17
CA MET A 224 2.83 -10.66 1.04
C MET A 224 4.30 -10.48 1.42
N ALA A 225 4.58 -9.80 2.53
CA ALA A 225 5.94 -9.59 3.01
C ALA A 225 6.65 -10.91 3.39
N LEU A 226 5.94 -11.82 4.06
CA LEU A 226 6.46 -13.14 4.45
C LEU A 226 6.78 -14.01 3.22
N SER A 227 5.95 -13.96 2.17
CA SER A 227 6.22 -14.71 0.94
C SER A 227 7.43 -14.14 0.19
N LYS A 228 7.57 -12.82 0.16
CA LYS A 228 8.73 -12.13 -0.42
C LYS A 228 10.02 -12.39 0.37
N ALA A 229 9.93 -12.55 1.69
CA ALA A 229 11.03 -12.99 2.56
C ALA A 229 11.34 -14.50 2.44
N GLY A 230 10.46 -15.29 1.83
CA GLY A 230 10.60 -16.75 1.73
C GLY A 230 10.23 -17.52 2.99
N LEU A 231 9.53 -16.88 3.93
CA LEU A 231 9.00 -17.48 5.15
C LEU A 231 7.63 -18.14 4.94
N ALA A 232 6.88 -17.71 3.92
CA ALA A 232 5.61 -18.31 3.50
C ALA A 232 5.62 -18.56 1.98
N LYS A 233 4.68 -19.35 1.47
CA LYS A 233 4.54 -19.51 0.01
C LYS A 233 3.78 -18.32 -0.58
N LEU A 234 4.01 -18.04 -1.86
CA LEU A 234 3.25 -17.01 -2.56
C LEU A 234 1.82 -17.51 -2.82
N SER A 235 1.64 -18.81 -3.06
CA SER A 235 0.33 -19.46 -3.14
C SER A 235 -0.53 -19.25 -1.90
N ASP A 236 0.04 -19.25 -0.69
CA ASP A 236 -0.68 -18.95 0.56
C ASP A 236 -1.26 -17.53 0.50
N THR A 237 -0.43 -16.56 0.07
CA THR A 237 -0.83 -15.15 -0.05
C THR A 237 -1.94 -14.95 -1.07
N LEU A 238 -1.82 -15.57 -2.25
CA LEU A 238 -2.83 -15.45 -3.30
C LEU A 238 -4.14 -16.14 -2.89
N SER A 239 -4.08 -17.22 -2.12
CA SER A 239 -5.26 -17.88 -1.57
C SER A 239 -5.98 -16.99 -0.54
N ILE A 240 -5.25 -16.27 0.32
CA ILE A 240 -5.83 -15.27 1.22
C ILE A 240 -6.57 -14.19 0.42
N VAL A 241 -5.92 -13.63 -0.61
CA VAL A 241 -6.50 -12.60 -1.48
C VAL A 241 -7.76 -13.12 -2.19
N GLU A 242 -7.73 -14.35 -2.69
CA GLU A 242 -8.88 -14.96 -3.36
C GLU A 242 -10.07 -15.15 -2.41
N LYS A 243 -9.82 -15.47 -1.14
CA LYS A 243 -10.86 -15.61 -0.11
C LYS A 243 -11.46 -14.26 0.29
N LEU A 244 -10.65 -13.20 0.32
CA LEU A 244 -11.08 -11.83 0.65
C LEU A 244 -11.77 -11.09 -0.52
N LYS A 245 -11.98 -11.72 -1.68
CA LYS A 245 -12.56 -11.09 -2.89
C LYS A 245 -14.00 -10.56 -2.75
N HIS A 246 -14.65 -10.78 -1.61
CA HIS A 246 -15.98 -10.28 -1.30
C HIS A 246 -16.01 -9.29 -0.12
N ASP A 247 -14.83 -8.81 0.32
CA ASP A 247 -14.75 -7.78 1.35
C ASP A 247 -15.47 -6.49 0.91
N ARG A 248 -15.96 -5.75 1.88
CA ARG A 248 -16.73 -4.51 1.66
C ARG A 248 -15.90 -3.26 1.91
N GLU A 249 -14.77 -3.42 2.60
CA GLU A 249 -13.98 -2.31 3.10
C GLU A 249 -12.91 -1.90 2.08
N PHE A 250 -12.92 -0.62 1.72
CA PHE A 250 -11.97 -0.04 0.77
C PHE A 250 -10.51 -0.36 1.12
N LEU A 251 -10.14 -0.29 2.41
CA LEU A 251 -8.76 -0.48 2.87
C LEU A 251 -8.24 -1.89 2.58
N VAL A 252 -9.10 -2.91 2.65
CA VAL A 252 -8.72 -4.30 2.31
C VAL A 252 -8.44 -4.40 0.81
N TRP A 253 -9.31 -3.81 -0.01
CA TRP A 253 -9.12 -3.75 -1.46
C TRP A 253 -7.88 -2.96 -1.87
N GLU A 254 -7.59 -1.85 -1.19
CA GLU A 254 -6.38 -1.04 -1.42
C GLU A 254 -5.12 -1.87 -1.16
N GLY A 255 -5.05 -2.59 -0.03
CA GLY A 255 -3.97 -3.52 0.26
C GLY A 255 -3.83 -4.59 -0.81
N ILE A 256 -4.93 -5.23 -1.24
CA ILE A 256 -4.92 -6.22 -2.33
C ILE A 256 -4.36 -5.61 -3.62
N GLY A 257 -4.86 -4.44 -4.02
CA GLY A 257 -4.47 -3.79 -5.27
C GLY A 257 -2.99 -3.38 -5.30
N GLN A 258 -2.48 -2.80 -4.20
CA GLN A 258 -1.07 -2.42 -4.08
C GLN A 258 -0.15 -3.65 -4.19
N ASN A 259 -0.46 -4.72 -3.47
CA ASN A 259 0.36 -5.93 -3.46
C ASN A 259 0.33 -6.66 -4.82
N LEU A 260 -0.83 -6.72 -5.50
CA LEU A 260 -0.92 -7.28 -6.85
C LEU A 260 -0.15 -6.44 -7.89
N THR A 261 -0.19 -5.11 -7.77
CA THR A 261 0.58 -4.20 -8.63
C THR A 261 2.08 -4.45 -8.45
N GLY A 262 2.53 -4.60 -7.20
CA GLY A 262 3.91 -4.97 -6.87
C GLY A 262 4.33 -6.31 -7.48
N LEU A 263 3.52 -7.36 -7.34
CA LEU A 263 3.79 -8.68 -7.92
C LEU A 263 3.92 -8.64 -9.44
N VAL A 264 2.98 -7.99 -10.13
CA VAL A 264 3.04 -7.84 -11.59
C VAL A 264 4.31 -7.08 -12.01
N SER A 265 4.70 -6.06 -11.25
CA SER A 265 5.91 -5.29 -11.50
C SER A 265 7.20 -6.10 -11.32
N ILE A 266 7.25 -7.04 -10.38
CA ILE A 266 8.42 -7.91 -10.15
C ILE A 266 8.60 -8.88 -11.32
N TRP A 267 7.52 -9.51 -11.80
CA TRP A 267 7.57 -10.50 -12.89
C TRP A 267 7.52 -9.88 -14.30
N TRP A 268 7.88 -8.61 -14.47
CA TRP A 268 7.68 -7.88 -15.72
C TRP A 268 8.39 -8.48 -16.95
N GLU A 269 9.48 -9.23 -16.76
CA GLU A 269 10.20 -9.97 -17.83
C GLU A 269 9.63 -11.39 -18.08
N HIS A 270 8.57 -11.77 -17.36
CA HIS A 270 7.89 -13.05 -17.47
C HIS A 270 6.46 -12.85 -17.98
N PRO A 271 6.25 -12.59 -19.29
CA PRO A 271 4.95 -12.22 -19.84
C PRO A 271 3.84 -13.23 -19.54
N GLU A 272 4.11 -14.54 -19.61
CA GLU A 272 3.12 -15.57 -19.27
C GLU A 272 2.65 -15.50 -17.81
N VAL A 273 3.54 -15.13 -16.88
CA VAL A 273 3.19 -14.98 -15.46
C VAL A 273 2.38 -13.71 -15.27
N VAL A 274 2.81 -12.60 -15.90
CA VAL A 274 2.10 -11.32 -15.88
C VAL A 274 0.68 -11.47 -16.42
N ASP A 275 0.48 -12.17 -17.53
CA ASP A 275 -0.84 -12.37 -18.14
C ASP A 275 -1.78 -13.14 -17.21
N LYS A 276 -1.28 -14.17 -16.54
CA LYS A 276 -2.05 -14.96 -15.57
C LYS A 276 -2.34 -14.18 -14.28
N LEU A 277 -1.37 -13.42 -13.76
CA LEU A 277 -1.59 -12.50 -12.64
C LEU A 277 -2.64 -11.44 -12.99
N ASN A 278 -2.59 -10.89 -14.20
CA ASN A 278 -3.59 -9.95 -14.68
C ASN A 278 -4.97 -10.62 -14.86
N ALA A 279 -5.05 -11.89 -15.27
CA ALA A 279 -6.31 -12.62 -15.27
C ALA A 279 -6.90 -12.76 -13.85
N PHE A 280 -6.06 -13.09 -12.86
CA PHE A 280 -6.48 -13.10 -11.46
C PHE A 280 -6.94 -11.72 -11.00
N ARG A 281 -6.16 -10.66 -11.29
CA ARG A 281 -6.50 -9.27 -10.98
C ARG A 281 -7.83 -8.84 -11.59
N ARG A 282 -8.11 -9.16 -12.85
CA ARG A 282 -9.42 -8.90 -13.48
C ARG A 282 -10.56 -9.62 -12.76
N SER A 283 -10.35 -10.87 -12.36
CA SER A 283 -11.37 -11.64 -11.63
C SER A 283 -11.80 -10.99 -10.30
N LEU A 284 -10.92 -10.18 -9.71
CA LEU A 284 -11.15 -9.48 -8.45
C LEU A 284 -11.80 -8.11 -8.67
N PHE A 285 -11.29 -7.31 -9.59
CA PHE A 285 -11.66 -5.90 -9.70
C PHE A 285 -12.74 -5.60 -10.77
N THR A 286 -12.83 -6.37 -11.85
CA THR A 286 -13.86 -6.16 -12.88
C THR A 286 -15.29 -6.23 -12.30
N PRO A 287 -15.64 -7.18 -11.39
CA PRO A 287 -16.96 -7.20 -10.77
C PRO A 287 -17.30 -5.94 -9.96
N ILE A 288 -16.28 -5.26 -9.39
CA ILE A 288 -16.48 -4.00 -8.66
C ILE A 288 -16.78 -2.87 -9.65
N VAL A 289 -16.06 -2.83 -10.78
CA VAL A 289 -16.33 -1.85 -11.85
C VAL A 289 -17.74 -2.03 -12.41
N ASP A 290 -18.13 -3.27 -12.74
CA ASP A 290 -19.46 -3.59 -13.28
C ASP A 290 -20.59 -3.14 -12.33
N ARG A 291 -20.36 -3.25 -11.02
CA ARG A 291 -21.33 -2.80 -10.00
C ARG A 291 -21.37 -1.29 -9.82
N MET A 292 -20.21 -0.61 -9.86
CA MET A 292 -20.08 0.78 -9.44
C MET A 292 -20.10 1.79 -10.59
N GLY A 293 -19.86 1.33 -11.82
CA GLY A 293 -19.72 2.17 -13.01
C GLY A 293 -18.56 3.15 -12.94
N TYR A 294 -18.60 4.16 -13.81
CA TYR A 294 -17.51 5.13 -14.02
C TYR A 294 -17.84 6.55 -13.52
N GLU A 295 -19.07 6.77 -13.06
CA GLU A 295 -19.56 8.09 -12.66
C GLU A 295 -19.37 8.35 -11.16
N PHE A 296 -18.92 9.55 -10.81
CA PHE A 296 -18.64 9.97 -9.43
C PHE A 296 -19.71 10.95 -8.97
N ASN A 297 -20.68 10.46 -8.20
CA ASN A 297 -21.80 11.29 -7.76
C ASN A 297 -21.46 12.07 -6.49
N LYS A 298 -22.15 13.19 -6.26
CA LYS A 298 -22.02 13.97 -5.01
C LYS A 298 -22.51 13.19 -3.78
N SER A 299 -23.45 12.28 -3.96
CA SER A 299 -24.01 11.42 -2.92
C SER A 299 -23.11 10.24 -2.54
N ASP A 300 -22.15 9.87 -3.40
CA ASP A 300 -21.23 8.77 -3.11
C ASP A 300 -20.38 9.14 -1.88
N SER A 301 -20.26 8.18 -0.96
CA SER A 301 -19.34 8.28 0.17
C SER A 301 -17.89 8.35 -0.31
N ARG A 302 -17.01 8.83 0.56
CA ARG A 302 -15.56 8.86 0.28
C ARG A 302 -15.02 7.45 -0.05
N HIS A 303 -15.44 6.43 0.69
CA HIS A 303 -15.01 5.06 0.47
C HIS A 303 -15.47 4.51 -0.88
N GLU A 304 -16.69 4.82 -1.32
CA GLU A 304 -17.18 4.41 -2.64
C GLU A 304 -16.38 5.06 -3.77
N LYS A 305 -16.07 6.36 -3.67
CA LYS A 305 -15.24 7.05 -4.68
C LYS A 305 -13.85 6.44 -4.78
N LEU A 306 -13.22 6.19 -3.63
CA LEU A 306 -11.89 5.58 -3.56
C LEU A 306 -11.90 4.14 -4.12
N LEU A 307 -12.89 3.33 -3.75
CA LEU A 307 -13.02 1.96 -4.24
C LEU A 307 -13.28 1.92 -5.75
N ARG A 308 -14.12 2.82 -6.27
CA ARG A 308 -14.37 2.95 -7.71
C ARG A 308 -13.09 3.28 -8.47
N LYS A 309 -12.36 4.31 -8.02
CA LYS A 309 -11.07 4.70 -8.61
C LYS A 309 -10.09 3.54 -8.61
N LEU A 310 -9.96 2.86 -7.47
CA LEU A 310 -9.08 1.70 -7.32
C LEU A 310 -9.47 0.59 -8.31
N ALA A 311 -10.73 0.17 -8.33
CA ALA A 311 -11.19 -0.93 -9.18
C ALA A 311 -10.98 -0.64 -10.67
N ILE A 312 -11.32 0.57 -11.14
CA ILE A 312 -11.09 0.98 -12.53
C ILE A 312 -9.60 0.97 -12.86
N THR A 313 -8.76 1.49 -11.96
CA THR A 313 -7.30 1.50 -12.14
C THR A 313 -6.75 0.09 -12.25
N GLN A 314 -7.11 -0.78 -11.31
CA GLN A 314 -6.63 -2.16 -11.26
C GLN A 314 -7.09 -2.98 -12.46
N ALA A 315 -8.34 -2.80 -12.90
CA ALA A 315 -8.86 -3.48 -14.09
C ALA A 315 -8.24 -2.96 -15.40
N ALA A 316 -8.03 -1.64 -15.52
CA ALA A 316 -7.37 -1.04 -16.69
C ALA A 316 -5.91 -1.50 -16.81
N GLU A 317 -5.15 -1.49 -15.71
CA GLU A 317 -3.77 -1.98 -15.69
C GLU A 317 -3.68 -3.49 -15.96
N ALA A 318 -4.72 -4.25 -15.60
CA ALA A 318 -4.87 -5.65 -15.94
C ALA A 318 -5.36 -5.90 -17.39
N ASN A 319 -5.44 -4.85 -18.21
CA ASN A 319 -5.87 -4.87 -19.61
C ASN A 319 -7.32 -5.42 -19.78
N GLU A 320 -8.23 -5.14 -18.86
CA GLU A 320 -9.66 -5.45 -19.04
C GLU A 320 -10.24 -4.63 -20.19
N SER A 321 -10.66 -5.30 -21.28
CA SER A 321 -11.03 -4.65 -22.53
C SER A 321 -12.15 -3.63 -22.34
N LYS A 322 -13.23 -4.01 -21.64
CA LYS A 322 -14.37 -3.10 -21.39
C LYS A 322 -13.95 -1.81 -20.68
N VAL A 323 -13.03 -1.92 -19.73
CA VAL A 323 -12.53 -0.77 -18.96
C VAL A 323 -11.61 0.07 -19.83
N THR A 324 -10.67 -0.55 -20.53
CA THR A 324 -9.75 0.19 -21.39
C THR A 324 -10.47 0.88 -22.54
N ASP A 325 -11.51 0.28 -23.13
CA ASP A 325 -12.31 0.89 -24.19
C ASP A 325 -13.12 2.09 -23.70
N GLU A 326 -13.70 2.02 -22.50
CA GLU A 326 -14.40 3.15 -21.88
C GLU A 326 -13.44 4.32 -21.62
N LEU A 327 -12.26 4.05 -21.03
CA LEU A 327 -11.26 5.09 -20.78
C LEU A 327 -10.74 5.70 -22.09
N ARG A 328 -10.50 4.88 -23.13
CA ARG A 328 -10.10 5.36 -24.46
C ARG A 328 -11.19 6.20 -25.11
N SER A 329 -12.45 5.85 -24.96
CA SER A 329 -13.59 6.65 -25.46
C SER A 329 -13.64 8.04 -24.83
N ARG A 330 -13.45 8.13 -23.50
CA ARG A 330 -13.35 9.42 -22.79
C ARG A 330 -12.12 10.21 -23.24
N PHE A 331 -11.00 9.54 -23.40
CA PHE A 331 -9.76 10.15 -23.85
C PHE A 331 -9.86 10.70 -25.28
N ALA A 332 -10.50 9.96 -26.19
CA ALA A 332 -10.72 10.38 -27.58
C ALA A 332 -11.53 11.69 -27.67
N HIS A 333 -12.42 11.95 -26.71
CA HIS A 333 -13.09 13.25 -26.61
C HIS A 333 -12.09 14.39 -26.41
N LEU A 334 -11.19 14.25 -25.43
CA LEU A 334 -10.11 15.21 -25.17
C LEU A 334 -9.22 15.41 -26.40
N VAL A 335 -8.84 14.34 -27.09
CA VAL A 335 -8.01 14.43 -28.31
C VAL A 335 -8.71 15.28 -29.37
N ARG A 336 -10.01 15.07 -29.60
CA ARG A 336 -10.79 15.74 -30.65
C ARG A 336 -11.15 17.19 -30.31
N THR A 337 -11.45 17.50 -29.05
CA THR A 337 -12.03 18.81 -28.65
C THR A 337 -11.09 19.67 -27.82
N GLY A 338 -10.03 19.09 -27.25
CA GLY A 338 -9.22 19.73 -26.22
C GLY A 338 -9.96 19.85 -24.87
N ASP A 339 -11.11 19.19 -24.71
CA ASP A 339 -11.94 19.24 -23.51
C ASP A 339 -11.87 17.94 -22.70
N ASP A 340 -11.46 18.06 -21.44
CA ASP A 340 -11.34 16.97 -20.48
C ASP A 340 -12.60 16.78 -19.61
N SER A 341 -13.69 17.50 -19.88
CA SER A 341 -14.93 17.46 -19.09
C SER A 341 -15.58 16.07 -18.96
N ARG A 342 -15.29 15.14 -19.90
CA ARG A 342 -15.75 13.74 -19.85
C ARG A 342 -14.90 12.83 -18.96
N ILE A 343 -13.78 13.34 -18.44
CA ILE A 343 -12.84 12.59 -17.63
C ILE A 343 -13.02 13.05 -16.18
N PRO A 344 -13.63 12.23 -15.30
CA PRO A 344 -13.70 12.53 -13.88
C PRO A 344 -12.29 12.80 -13.33
N ALA A 345 -12.15 13.81 -12.47
CA ALA A 345 -10.87 14.17 -11.87
C ALA A 345 -10.16 12.96 -11.23
N ASP A 346 -10.92 12.10 -10.55
CA ASP A 346 -10.42 10.87 -9.93
C ASP A 346 -9.83 9.84 -10.92
N LEU A 347 -10.26 9.86 -12.19
CA LEU A 347 -9.83 8.94 -13.24
C LEU A 347 -8.84 9.56 -14.25
N MET A 348 -8.43 10.81 -14.07
CA MET A 348 -7.60 11.53 -15.03
C MET A 348 -6.28 10.81 -15.32
N ASP A 349 -5.55 10.41 -14.28
CA ASP A 349 -4.26 9.73 -14.40
C ASP A 349 -4.38 8.44 -15.23
N ILE A 350 -5.31 7.55 -14.86
CA ILE A 350 -5.48 6.27 -15.54
C ILE A 350 -6.04 6.43 -16.95
N THR A 351 -6.91 7.43 -17.19
CA THR A 351 -7.46 7.71 -18.52
C THR A 351 -6.38 8.21 -19.46
N PHE A 352 -5.51 9.13 -19.01
CA PHE A 352 -4.39 9.62 -19.81
C PHE A 352 -3.38 8.52 -20.08
N ALA A 353 -3.00 7.75 -19.05
CA ALA A 353 -2.08 6.62 -19.22
C ALA A 353 -2.61 5.57 -20.19
N THR A 354 -3.90 5.20 -20.08
CA THR A 354 -4.56 4.26 -20.99
C THR A 354 -4.63 4.81 -22.42
N GLY A 355 -4.97 6.09 -22.57
CA GLY A 355 -5.02 6.77 -23.86
C GLY A 355 -3.68 6.73 -24.60
N VAL A 356 -2.58 7.01 -23.91
CA VAL A 356 -1.23 6.96 -24.50
C VAL A 356 -0.76 5.53 -24.74
N LYS A 357 -1.07 4.59 -23.83
CA LYS A 357 -0.65 3.18 -23.96
C LYS A 357 -1.27 2.49 -25.18
N TYR A 358 -2.54 2.75 -25.46
CA TYR A 358 -3.28 2.13 -26.57
C TYR A 358 -3.50 3.05 -27.78
N GLY A 359 -2.96 4.26 -27.72
CA GLY A 359 -3.01 5.25 -28.80
C GLY A 359 -1.74 5.27 -29.63
N GLY A 360 -1.61 6.31 -30.45
CA GLY A 360 -0.42 6.59 -31.24
C GLY A 360 0.03 8.03 -31.10
N VAL A 361 0.54 8.59 -32.19
CA VAL A 361 1.08 9.96 -32.22
C VAL A 361 0.02 10.99 -31.84
N GLU A 362 -1.23 10.84 -32.30
CA GLU A 362 -2.30 11.81 -32.03
C GLU A 362 -2.63 11.92 -30.54
N GLU A 363 -2.78 10.79 -29.85
CA GLU A 363 -3.02 10.70 -28.41
C GLU A 363 -1.84 11.27 -27.61
N TYR A 364 -0.62 10.92 -28.01
CA TYR A 364 0.60 11.43 -27.39
C TYR A 364 0.71 12.96 -27.49
N GLU A 365 0.43 13.52 -28.67
CA GLU A 365 0.43 14.98 -28.88
C GLU A 365 -0.65 15.70 -28.08
N ALA A 366 -1.81 15.08 -27.87
CA ALA A 366 -2.84 15.63 -27.00
C ALA A 366 -2.35 15.74 -25.54
N ILE A 367 -1.65 14.71 -25.04
CA ILE A 367 -1.03 14.76 -23.71
C ILE A 367 0.10 15.78 -23.64
N LEU A 368 0.94 15.88 -24.67
CA LEU A 368 2.01 16.86 -24.70
C LEU A 368 1.46 18.29 -24.59
N ARG A 369 0.38 18.60 -25.31
CA ARG A 369 -0.34 19.88 -25.16
C ARG A 369 -0.89 20.08 -23.75
N ALA A 370 -1.48 19.04 -23.14
CA ALA A 370 -1.99 19.10 -21.77
C ALA A 370 -0.89 19.32 -20.73
N ASN A 371 0.34 18.89 -21.01
CA ASN A 371 1.51 19.16 -20.16
C ASN A 371 2.05 20.59 -20.34
N GLU A 372 2.12 21.08 -21.58
CA GLU A 372 2.62 22.43 -21.88
C GLU A 372 1.66 23.54 -21.46
N LYS A 373 0.34 23.31 -21.63
CA LYS A 373 -0.73 24.27 -21.32
C LYS A 373 -1.80 23.63 -20.43
N PRO A 374 -1.47 23.26 -19.19
CA PRO A 374 -2.41 22.59 -18.30
C PRO A 374 -3.47 23.57 -17.79
N ARG A 375 -4.73 23.11 -17.74
CA ARG A 375 -5.84 23.80 -17.06
C ARG A 375 -5.69 23.77 -15.53
N THR A 376 -5.08 22.71 -15.00
CA THR A 376 -4.89 22.50 -13.56
C THR A 376 -3.52 21.87 -13.27
N PRO A 377 -2.95 22.06 -12.06
CA PRO A 377 -1.72 21.37 -11.66
C PRO A 377 -1.82 19.84 -11.75
N MET A 378 -2.98 19.28 -11.40
CA MET A 378 -3.27 17.85 -11.50
C MET A 378 -3.19 17.35 -12.95
N GLN A 379 -3.77 18.08 -13.91
CA GLN A 379 -3.69 17.72 -15.32
C GLN A 379 -2.25 17.69 -15.82
N LYS A 380 -1.41 18.63 -15.37
CA LYS A 380 0.00 18.65 -15.72
C LYS A 380 0.71 17.37 -15.23
N ILE A 381 0.52 17.00 -13.97
CA ILE A 381 1.12 15.80 -13.37
C ILE A 381 0.65 14.52 -14.07
N ALA A 382 -0.65 14.41 -14.32
CA ALA A 382 -1.25 13.30 -15.07
C ALA A 382 -0.61 13.18 -16.46
N ALA A 383 -0.45 14.32 -17.16
CA ALA A 383 0.13 14.36 -18.49
C ALA A 383 1.61 13.92 -18.50
N MET A 384 2.43 14.44 -17.59
CA MET A 384 3.85 14.06 -17.49
C MET A 384 4.02 12.56 -17.24
N THR A 385 3.20 11.99 -16.37
CA THR A 385 3.21 10.54 -16.09
C THR A 385 2.72 9.73 -17.29
N ALA A 386 1.66 10.18 -17.95
CA ALA A 386 1.07 9.50 -19.10
C ALA A 386 2.01 9.42 -20.32
N LEU A 387 2.85 10.45 -20.56
CA LEU A 387 3.85 10.42 -21.65
C LEU A 387 4.82 9.22 -21.54
N GLY A 388 5.05 8.70 -20.34
CA GLY A 388 5.87 7.51 -20.11
C GLY A 388 5.21 6.18 -20.49
N ASN A 389 3.90 6.18 -20.80
CA ASN A 389 3.13 4.96 -21.07
C ASN A 389 3.09 4.58 -22.56
N ALA A 390 3.71 5.37 -23.44
CA ALA A 390 3.76 5.08 -24.87
C ALA A 390 4.39 3.70 -25.14
N GLN A 391 3.87 2.99 -26.15
CA GLN A 391 4.39 1.67 -26.54
C GLN A 391 5.32 1.74 -27.75
N ASP A 392 5.26 2.81 -28.54
CA ASP A 392 6.18 3.10 -29.63
C ASP A 392 7.52 3.61 -29.10
N GLU A 393 8.63 3.00 -29.53
CA GLU A 393 9.96 3.38 -29.06
C GLU A 393 10.35 4.81 -29.44
N GLY A 394 9.89 5.31 -30.59
CA GLY A 394 10.13 6.69 -31.02
C GLY A 394 9.49 7.69 -30.07
N LEU A 395 8.25 7.44 -29.66
CA LEU A 395 7.53 8.24 -28.66
C LEU A 395 8.16 8.15 -27.27
N ILE A 396 8.63 6.96 -26.86
CA ILE A 396 9.38 6.80 -25.59
C ILE A 396 10.68 7.62 -25.62
N ARG A 397 11.46 7.55 -26.71
CA ARG A 397 12.68 8.37 -26.88
C ARG A 397 12.35 9.86 -26.83
N ARG A 398 11.28 10.29 -27.50
CA ARG A 398 10.82 11.69 -27.44
C ARG A 398 10.46 12.13 -26.02
N THR A 399 9.85 11.26 -25.21
CA THR A 399 9.59 11.54 -23.79
C THR A 399 10.90 11.70 -23.01
N LEU A 400 11.88 10.80 -23.23
CA LEU A 400 13.20 10.86 -22.58
C LEU A 400 13.97 12.14 -22.97
N ASP A 401 13.97 12.52 -24.25
CA ASP A 401 14.60 13.75 -24.73
C ASP A 401 13.93 15.00 -24.13
N GLY A 402 12.60 14.97 -23.99
CA GLY A 402 11.81 16.03 -23.35
C GLY A 402 12.10 16.26 -21.86
N ILE A 403 12.71 15.28 -21.17
CA ILE A 403 13.11 15.45 -19.77
C ILE A 403 14.16 16.55 -19.63
N GLN A 404 15.13 16.61 -20.55
CA GLN A 404 16.21 17.60 -20.47
C GLN A 404 15.69 19.03 -20.66
N SER A 405 14.71 19.22 -21.54
CA SER A 405 14.07 20.52 -21.81
C SER A 405 13.07 20.94 -20.73
N THR A 406 12.78 20.08 -19.75
CA THR A 406 11.86 20.39 -18.65
C THR A 406 12.50 21.42 -17.70
N ALA A 407 11.93 22.63 -17.71
CA ALA A 407 12.44 23.77 -16.93
C ALA A 407 12.34 23.56 -15.41
N ARG A 408 11.26 22.91 -14.93
CA ARG A 408 11.05 22.63 -13.51
C ARG A 408 11.67 21.29 -13.14
N GLY A 409 12.85 21.33 -12.52
CA GLY A 409 13.59 20.13 -12.14
C GLY A 409 12.83 19.16 -11.23
N GLN A 410 11.95 19.67 -10.36
CA GLN A 410 11.09 18.85 -9.50
C GLN A 410 10.02 18.06 -10.27
N ASP A 411 9.63 18.51 -11.47
CA ASP A 411 8.59 17.88 -12.28
C ASP A 411 9.13 16.64 -13.03
N ILE A 412 10.46 16.53 -13.19
CA ILE A 412 11.14 15.43 -13.90
C ILE A 412 10.80 14.06 -13.30
N ILE A 413 10.54 14.00 -11.99
CA ILE A 413 10.22 12.75 -11.31
C ILE A 413 8.95 12.08 -11.89
N TYR A 414 7.98 12.85 -12.36
CA TYR A 414 6.75 12.31 -12.92
C TYR A 414 6.99 11.58 -14.25
N TYR A 415 7.97 12.01 -15.04
CA TYR A 415 8.41 11.28 -16.24
C TYR A 415 9.05 9.96 -15.86
N PHE A 416 9.96 9.95 -14.88
CA PHE A 416 10.59 8.74 -14.36
C PHE A 416 9.54 7.76 -13.81
N MET A 417 8.54 8.25 -13.08
CA MET A 417 7.43 7.43 -12.58
C MET A 417 6.70 6.74 -13.74
N GLY A 418 6.25 7.50 -14.75
CA GLY A 418 5.56 6.94 -15.92
C GLY A 418 6.42 5.92 -16.69
N LEU A 419 7.67 6.26 -16.97
CA LEU A 419 8.61 5.41 -17.70
C LEU A 419 9.02 4.14 -16.91
N SER A 420 9.09 4.22 -15.59
CA SER A 420 9.38 3.07 -14.73
C SER A 420 8.19 2.10 -14.62
N ALA A 421 6.96 2.60 -14.69
CA ALA A 421 5.75 1.79 -14.66
C ALA A 421 5.53 1.01 -15.97
N ASN A 422 5.97 1.56 -17.10
CA ASN A 422 5.82 0.94 -18.42
C ASN A 422 6.95 -0.04 -18.73
N PHE A 423 6.61 -1.32 -18.88
CA PHE A 423 7.58 -2.40 -19.12
C PHE A 423 8.41 -2.18 -20.40
N LYS A 424 7.84 -1.53 -21.43
CA LYS A 424 8.55 -1.23 -22.67
C LYS A 424 9.63 -0.15 -22.50
N SER A 425 9.45 0.79 -21.59
CA SER A 425 10.41 1.88 -21.38
C SER A 425 11.44 1.60 -20.28
N ARG A 426 11.22 0.63 -19.39
CA ARG A 426 12.12 0.31 -18.25
C ARG A 426 13.59 0.26 -18.64
N ARG A 427 13.95 -0.56 -19.63
CA ARG A 427 15.34 -0.69 -20.12
C ARG A 427 15.87 0.62 -20.71
N MET A 428 15.04 1.34 -21.46
CA MET A 428 15.42 2.63 -22.05
C MET A 428 15.63 3.71 -20.99
N LEU A 429 14.85 3.69 -19.90
CA LEU A 429 15.01 4.60 -18.76
C LEU A 429 16.32 4.33 -18.02
N THR A 430 16.64 3.06 -17.74
CA THR A 430 17.93 2.68 -17.14
C THR A 430 19.09 3.17 -18.00
N GLN A 431 19.02 2.95 -19.32
CA GLN A 431 20.06 3.40 -20.25
C GLN A 431 20.16 4.92 -20.30
N TYR A 432 19.03 5.63 -20.40
CA TYR A 432 18.99 7.09 -20.36
C TYR A 432 19.63 7.66 -19.09
N PHE A 433 19.33 7.08 -17.93
CA PHE A 433 19.93 7.50 -16.67
C PHE A 433 21.46 7.35 -16.71
N ARG A 434 21.98 6.24 -17.25
CA ARG A 434 23.42 5.99 -17.38
C ARG A 434 24.08 6.98 -18.34
N ASP A 435 23.48 7.19 -19.50
CA ASP A 435 24.00 8.08 -20.55
C ASP A 435 24.00 9.55 -20.10
N ASN A 436 23.06 9.94 -19.24
CA ASN A 436 22.87 11.32 -18.79
C ASN A 436 23.26 11.54 -17.33
N TYR A 437 23.95 10.58 -16.71
CA TYR A 437 24.23 10.58 -15.28
C TYR A 437 24.93 11.86 -14.82
N GLU A 438 25.98 12.28 -15.54
CA GLU A 438 26.77 13.46 -15.14
C GLU A 438 25.93 14.75 -15.15
N GLU A 439 25.05 14.92 -16.14
CA GLU A 439 24.16 16.09 -16.21
C GLU A 439 23.07 16.03 -15.13
N LEU A 440 22.47 14.86 -14.92
CA LEU A 440 21.50 14.65 -13.85
C LEU A 440 22.13 14.89 -12.47
N TYR A 441 23.35 14.40 -12.24
CA TYR A 441 24.05 14.59 -10.97
C TYR A 441 24.48 16.03 -10.77
N LYS A 442 25.01 16.70 -11.81
CA LYS A 442 25.35 18.13 -11.75
C LYS A 442 24.15 19.00 -11.40
N ARG A 443 22.98 18.68 -11.96
CA ARG A 443 21.76 19.46 -11.75
C ARG A 443 21.04 19.13 -10.44
N PHE A 444 21.12 17.88 -9.95
CA PHE A 444 20.28 17.39 -8.85
C PHE A 444 21.00 16.71 -7.69
N GLY A 445 22.31 16.43 -7.81
CA GLY A 445 23.07 15.59 -6.89
C GLY A 445 23.20 16.10 -5.45
N GLY A 446 22.77 17.35 -5.17
CA GLY A 446 22.69 17.92 -3.83
C GLY A 446 21.33 17.76 -3.14
N GLY A 447 20.32 17.18 -3.79
CA GLY A 447 18.95 17.12 -3.27
C GLY A 447 18.27 15.76 -3.41
N LEU A 448 17.18 15.57 -2.64
CA LEU A 448 16.39 14.34 -2.59
C LEU A 448 15.86 13.88 -3.95
N THR A 449 15.73 14.77 -4.93
CA THR A 449 15.26 14.43 -6.28
C THR A 449 16.19 13.42 -6.96
N PHE A 450 17.51 13.57 -6.82
CA PHE A 450 18.46 12.62 -7.42
C PHE A 450 18.36 11.21 -6.82
N HIS A 451 18.07 11.13 -5.51
CA HIS A 451 17.80 9.87 -4.81
C HIS A 451 16.60 9.15 -5.45
N MET A 452 15.57 9.90 -5.83
CA MET A 452 14.43 9.32 -6.52
C MET A 452 14.78 8.84 -7.93
N PHE A 453 15.62 9.55 -8.68
CA PHE A 453 16.05 9.10 -10.03
C PHE A 453 16.88 7.82 -9.98
N VAL A 454 17.84 7.73 -9.06
CA VAL A 454 18.65 6.52 -8.85
C VAL A 454 17.73 5.32 -8.63
N PHE A 455 16.72 5.48 -7.78
CA PHE A 455 15.79 4.40 -7.47
C PHE A 455 14.83 4.10 -8.62
N SER A 456 14.11 5.09 -9.15
CA SER A 456 13.10 4.91 -10.19
C SER A 456 13.66 4.40 -11.52
N ALA A 457 14.96 4.58 -11.79
CA ALA A 457 15.60 4.05 -12.99
C ALA A 457 16.05 2.59 -12.88
N HIS A 458 16.04 1.99 -11.68
CA HIS A 458 16.66 0.68 -11.44
C HIS A 458 15.86 -0.26 -10.51
N ASN A 459 14.97 0.21 -9.66
CA ASN A 459 14.32 -0.60 -8.61
C ASN A 459 13.47 -1.77 -9.17
N PHE A 460 13.05 -1.69 -10.43
CA PHE A 460 12.28 -2.72 -11.11
C PHE A 460 13.15 -3.84 -11.70
N LEU A 461 14.47 -3.68 -11.73
CA LEU A 461 15.37 -4.69 -12.29
C LEU A 461 15.33 -5.96 -11.45
N SER A 462 15.56 -7.09 -12.11
CA SER A 462 15.19 -8.40 -11.57
C SER A 462 16.09 -9.56 -12.02
N THR A 463 17.24 -9.27 -12.64
CA THR A 463 18.23 -10.29 -13.06
C THR A 463 19.59 -10.06 -12.40
N LYS A 464 20.42 -11.12 -12.33
CA LYS A 464 21.77 -11.03 -11.76
C LYS A 464 22.66 -10.13 -12.61
N GLU A 465 22.52 -10.22 -13.93
CA GLU A 465 23.22 -9.38 -14.89
C GLU A 465 22.89 -7.89 -14.69
N ASP A 466 21.63 -7.58 -14.36
CA ASP A 466 21.22 -6.22 -14.05
C ASP A 466 21.84 -5.70 -12.77
N LEU A 467 21.81 -6.50 -11.71
CA LEU A 467 22.41 -6.15 -10.43
C LEU A 467 23.90 -5.85 -10.61
N GLU A 468 24.64 -6.75 -11.24
CA GLU A 468 26.06 -6.57 -11.56
C GLU A 468 26.26 -5.32 -12.43
N GLY A 469 25.38 -5.08 -13.41
CA GLY A 469 25.43 -3.90 -14.27
C GLY A 469 25.25 -2.59 -13.50
N VAL A 470 24.36 -2.55 -12.49
CA VAL A 470 24.17 -1.37 -11.64
C VAL A 470 25.36 -1.18 -10.69
N GLU A 471 25.84 -2.25 -10.05
CA GLU A 471 27.02 -2.20 -9.17
C GLU A 471 28.27 -1.72 -9.92
N ASN A 472 28.52 -2.29 -11.10
CA ASN A 472 29.62 -1.89 -11.97
C ASN A 472 29.50 -0.41 -12.38
N PHE A 473 28.30 0.06 -12.70
CA PHE A 473 28.09 1.44 -13.10
C PHE A 473 28.42 2.44 -11.99
N PHE A 474 28.09 2.11 -10.73
CA PHE A 474 28.31 3.01 -9.59
C PHE A 474 29.65 2.83 -8.86
N ARG A 475 30.40 1.75 -9.13
CA ARG A 475 31.65 1.40 -8.42
C ARG A 475 32.64 2.55 -8.28
N ASP A 476 32.86 3.30 -9.36
CA ASP A 476 33.89 4.36 -9.41
C ASP A 476 33.31 5.77 -9.23
N LYS A 477 32.05 5.89 -8.79
CA LYS A 477 31.35 7.18 -8.61
C LYS A 477 31.34 7.60 -7.15
N ASP A 478 31.37 8.91 -6.91
CA ASP A 478 31.13 9.46 -5.57
C ASP A 478 29.64 9.37 -5.21
N THR A 479 29.29 8.32 -4.47
CA THR A 479 27.93 8.04 -4.01
C THR A 479 27.62 8.61 -2.64
N ALA A 480 28.55 9.31 -1.96
CA ALA A 480 28.42 9.68 -0.54
C ALA A 480 27.16 10.50 -0.21
N LYS A 481 26.55 11.17 -1.20
CA LYS A 481 25.31 11.94 -1.03
C LYS A 481 24.04 11.10 -1.13
N TYR A 482 24.08 9.93 -1.76
CA TYR A 482 22.92 9.09 -2.08
C TYR A 482 23.15 7.59 -1.86
N ASP A 483 24.23 7.23 -1.17
CA ASP A 483 24.67 5.88 -0.82
C ASP A 483 23.53 5.02 -0.26
N LYS A 484 22.84 5.49 0.78
CA LYS A 484 21.71 4.78 1.40
C LYS A 484 20.58 4.47 0.42
N ARG A 485 20.37 5.35 -0.57
CA ARG A 485 19.34 5.14 -1.58
C ARG A 485 19.79 4.17 -2.66
N LEU A 486 21.07 4.21 -3.03
CA LEU A 486 21.67 3.22 -3.92
C LEU A 486 21.64 1.83 -3.27
N ASP A 487 22.03 1.71 -2.00
CA ASP A 487 21.99 0.45 -1.25
C ASP A 487 20.58 -0.14 -1.22
N LEU A 488 19.57 0.68 -0.86
CA LEU A 488 18.17 0.26 -0.89
C LEU A 488 17.74 -0.18 -2.31
N CYS A 489 18.24 0.45 -3.36
CA CYS A 489 17.94 0.05 -4.73
C CYS A 489 18.56 -1.31 -5.06
N LEU A 490 19.83 -1.53 -4.73
CA LEU A 490 20.53 -2.80 -4.93
C LEU A 490 19.85 -3.93 -4.13
N ASP A 491 19.46 -3.66 -2.88
CA ASP A 491 18.71 -4.61 -2.05
C ASP A 491 17.33 -4.93 -2.63
N THR A 492 16.66 -3.94 -3.22
CA THR A 492 15.40 -4.18 -3.94
C THR A 492 15.61 -5.13 -5.13
N ILE A 493 16.66 -4.91 -5.92
CA ILE A 493 16.99 -5.78 -7.07
C ILE A 493 17.34 -7.20 -6.60
N ARG A 494 18.19 -7.34 -5.57
CA ARG A 494 18.52 -8.64 -4.95
C ARG A 494 17.26 -9.37 -4.47
N THR A 495 16.34 -8.63 -3.84
CA THR A 495 15.08 -9.18 -3.35
C THR A 495 14.18 -9.63 -4.50
N ASN A 496 14.08 -8.85 -5.59
CA ASN A 496 13.32 -9.26 -6.78
C ASN A 496 13.88 -10.55 -7.39
N ILE A 497 15.20 -10.66 -7.55
CA ILE A 497 15.88 -11.86 -8.05
C ILE A 497 15.54 -13.07 -7.17
N ALA A 498 15.78 -12.95 -5.86
CA ALA A 498 15.55 -14.04 -4.92
C ALA A 498 14.08 -14.50 -4.90
N TYR A 499 13.15 -13.55 -5.00
CA TYR A 499 11.72 -13.85 -5.00
C TYR A 499 11.28 -14.55 -6.29
N ILE A 500 11.79 -14.11 -7.45
CA ILE A 500 11.54 -14.78 -8.74
C ILE A 500 12.09 -16.21 -8.71
N GLU A 501 13.35 -16.39 -8.31
CA GLU A 501 14.01 -17.71 -8.28
C GLU A 501 13.25 -18.69 -7.38
N ARG A 502 12.79 -18.24 -6.21
CA ARG A 502 12.11 -19.08 -5.22
C ARG A 502 10.64 -19.35 -5.54
N SER A 503 9.89 -18.34 -6.01
CA SER A 503 8.43 -18.39 -6.02
C SER A 503 7.80 -18.59 -7.40
N THR A 504 8.56 -18.48 -8.50
CA THR A 504 7.98 -18.59 -9.86
C THR A 504 7.28 -19.93 -10.10
N ARG A 505 7.83 -21.05 -9.60
CA ARG A 505 7.22 -22.36 -9.76
C ARG A 505 5.89 -22.48 -9.02
N ASP A 506 5.91 -22.17 -7.72
CA ASP A 506 4.73 -22.14 -6.84
C ASP A 506 3.62 -21.25 -7.41
N LEU A 507 3.98 -20.04 -7.86
CA LEU A 507 3.07 -19.10 -8.51
C LEU A 507 2.43 -19.68 -9.78
N LYS A 508 3.24 -20.30 -10.66
CA LYS A 508 2.73 -20.87 -11.92
C LYS A 508 1.80 -22.06 -11.67
N GLU A 509 2.10 -22.90 -10.69
CA GLU A 509 1.28 -24.05 -10.29
C GLU A 509 -0.06 -23.56 -9.74
N TRP A 510 -0.05 -22.63 -8.78
CA TRP A 510 -1.28 -22.06 -8.20
C TRP A 510 -2.15 -21.36 -9.25
N LEU A 511 -1.57 -20.51 -10.10
CA LEU A 511 -2.34 -19.80 -11.15
C LEU A 511 -2.95 -20.77 -12.18
N LYS A 512 -2.29 -21.90 -12.46
CA LYS A 512 -2.81 -22.92 -13.38
C LYS A 512 -4.02 -23.62 -12.77
N GLU A 513 -3.95 -24.00 -11.51
CA GLU A 513 -5.07 -24.64 -10.79
C GLU A 513 -6.25 -23.67 -10.63
N TRP A 514 -5.96 -22.46 -10.16
CA TRP A 514 -6.94 -21.40 -10.02
C TRP A 514 -7.67 -21.12 -11.34
N LEU A 515 -6.94 -21.00 -12.46
CA LEU A 515 -7.55 -20.72 -13.76
C LEU A 515 -8.49 -21.85 -14.21
N LYS A 516 -8.09 -23.11 -14.01
CA LYS A 516 -8.93 -24.28 -14.33
C LYS A 516 -10.24 -24.25 -13.55
N GLU A 517 -10.19 -23.93 -12.26
CA GLU A 517 -11.39 -23.81 -11.43
C GLU A 517 -12.25 -22.61 -11.84
N TRP A 518 -11.61 -21.48 -12.12
CA TRP A 518 -12.29 -20.25 -12.51
C TRP A 518 -13.04 -20.45 -13.84
N GLU A 519 -12.40 -21.01 -14.85
CA GLU A 519 -13.03 -21.36 -16.13
C GLU A 519 -14.15 -22.39 -15.95
N GLY A 520 -13.96 -23.41 -15.12
CA GLY A 520 -15.01 -24.40 -14.80
C GLY A 520 -16.27 -23.77 -14.18
N ARG A 521 -16.12 -22.74 -13.35
CA ARG A 521 -17.24 -22.00 -12.72
C ARG A 521 -17.97 -21.07 -13.70
N HIS A 522 -17.32 -20.60 -14.76
CA HIS A 522 -17.88 -19.63 -15.71
C HIS A 522 -18.29 -20.25 -17.05
N SER A 523 -17.77 -21.42 -17.41
CA SER A 523 -18.16 -22.19 -18.60
C SER A 523 -19.49 -22.94 -18.44
N SER A 524 -19.99 -23.11 -17.20
CA SER A 524 -21.33 -23.63 -16.92
C SER A 524 -22.45 -22.59 -17.12
N VAL A 525 -22.10 -21.35 -17.48
CA VAL A 525 -23.02 -20.26 -17.83
C VAL A 525 -22.90 -19.92 -19.32
N SER A 526 -22.99 -20.93 -20.20
CA SER A 526 -23.22 -20.70 -21.63
C SER A 526 -24.71 -20.91 -21.93
N TRP A 527 -25.44 -19.81 -22.13
CA TRP A 527 -26.79 -19.83 -22.69
C TRP A 527 -26.76 -20.54 -24.05
N GLY A 528 -27.55 -21.60 -24.19
CA GLY A 528 -27.76 -22.28 -25.45
C GLY A 528 -28.33 -21.31 -26.47
N TYR A 529 -27.59 -21.07 -27.55
CA TYR A 529 -28.16 -20.50 -28.77
C TYR A 529 -29.13 -21.52 -29.37
N GLY A 530 -30.40 -21.43 -28.97
CA GLY A 530 -31.49 -22.07 -29.68
C GLY A 530 -31.54 -21.54 -31.11
N ARG A 531 -31.29 -22.41 -32.09
CA ARG A 531 -31.58 -22.12 -33.50
C ARG A 531 -33.10 -21.98 -33.65
N CYS A 532 -33.58 -20.75 -33.87
CA CYS A 532 -34.88 -20.55 -34.51
C CYS A 532 -34.72 -20.82 -36.01
N SER A 533 -35.20 -21.96 -36.49
CA SER A 533 -35.50 -22.17 -37.90
C SER A 533 -36.91 -21.65 -38.17
N VAL A 534 -37.01 -20.66 -39.06
CA VAL A 534 -38.29 -20.23 -39.65
C VAL A 534 -38.67 -21.27 -40.72
N GLN A 535 -39.87 -21.84 -40.61
CA GLN A 535 -40.59 -22.48 -41.70
C GLN A 535 -41.68 -21.53 -42.20
#